data_AF-A0AA95MAE2-F1
#
_entry.id   AF-A0AA95MAE2-F1
#
_cell.length_a   1.000
_cell.length_b   1.000
_cell.length_c   1.000
_cell.angle_alpha   90.00
_cell.angle_beta   90.00
_cell.angle_gamma   90.00
#
_symmetry.space_group_name_H-M   'P 1'
#
loop_
_entity.id
_entity.type
_entity.pdbx_description
1 polymer ?
#
loop_
_entity_poly.entity_id
_entity_poly.type
_entity_poly.pdbx_seq_one_letter_code
_entity_poly.pdbx_strand_id
1 'polypeptide(L)'
;MLEGTFGLLLNVVITIYLIIDSRKHGKSPVLWGILGFFFGAIALGIYLIKTNRKVLGWIITIISIIGYVVLLLVILLGVALIMGGGFS
;
A
#
# COMPACT_ATOMS: atom_id res chain seq x y z
N MET A 1 -17.17 11.54 -3.90
CA MET A 1 -16.67 11.04 -5.20
C MET A 1 -15.16 11.21 -5.40
N LEU A 2 -14.46 12.13 -4.70
CA LEU A 2 -13.02 12.37 -4.89
C LEU A 2 -12.08 11.33 -4.21
N GLU A 3 -12.55 10.64 -3.18
CA GLU A 3 -11.73 9.79 -2.31
C GLU A 3 -11.30 8.47 -2.97
N GLY A 4 -12.17 7.85 -3.77
CA GLY A 4 -11.86 6.59 -4.46
C GLY A 4 -10.85 6.75 -5.61
N THR A 5 -10.88 7.90 -6.30
CA THR A 5 -9.99 8.20 -7.42
C THR A 5 -8.56 8.43 -6.95
N PHE A 6 -8.38 8.98 -5.74
CA PHE A 6 -7.06 9.27 -5.17
C PHE A 6 -6.30 7.99 -4.83
N GLY A 7 -6.97 6.99 -4.25
CA GLY A 7 -6.36 5.68 -3.97
C GLY A 7 -5.94 4.93 -5.24
N LEU A 8 -6.78 4.95 -6.27
CA LEU A 8 -6.44 4.37 -7.57
C LEU A 8 -5.26 5.10 -8.24
N LEU A 9 -5.26 6.44 -8.24
CA LEU A 9 -4.15 7.23 -8.75
C LEU A 9 -2.84 6.90 -8.02
N LEU A 10 -2.88 6.77 -6.70
CA LEU A 10 -1.70 6.46 -5.89
C LEU A 10 -1.14 5.07 -6.24
N ASN A 11 -1.99 4.04 -6.36
CA ASN A 11 -1.56 2.70 -6.79
C ASN A 11 -0.99 2.71 -8.22
N VAL A 12 -1.58 3.47 -9.13
CA VAL A 12 -1.07 3.62 -10.50
C VAL A 12 0.31 4.29 -10.50
N VAL A 13 0.50 5.37 -9.73
CA VAL A 13 1.80 6.04 -9.62
C VAL A 13 2.87 5.11 -9.05
N ILE A 14 2.54 4.35 -8.00
CA ILE A 14 3.44 3.34 -7.43
C ILE A 14 3.80 2.27 -8.47
N THR A 15 2.81 1.78 -9.21
CA THR A 15 3.00 0.77 -10.25
C THR A 15 3.94 1.26 -11.33
N ILE A 16 3.73 2.48 -11.83
CA ILE A 16 4.60 3.11 -12.83
C ILE A 16 6.02 3.27 -12.29
N TYR A 17 6.18 3.76 -11.06
CA TYR A 17 7.49 3.90 -10.41
C TYR A 17 8.22 2.56 -10.34
N LEU A 18 7.54 1.51 -9.87
CA LEU A 18 8.11 0.17 -9.75
C LEU A 18 8.50 -0.42 -11.11
N ILE A 19 7.67 -0.28 -12.15
CA ILE A 19 7.99 -0.75 -13.50
C ILE A 19 9.23 -0.04 -14.06
N ILE A 20 9.33 1.27 -13.90
CA ILE A 20 10.46 2.05 -14.44
C ILE A 20 11.74 1.74 -13.67
N ASP A 21 11.68 1.73 -12.34
CA ASP A 21 12.87 1.59 -11.51
C ASP A 21 13.39 0.14 -11.49
N SER A 22 12.50 -0.85 -11.54
CA SER A 22 12.89 -2.28 -11.55
C SER A 22 13.70 -2.65 -12.80
N ARG A 23 13.41 -2.03 -13.96
CA ARG A 23 14.23 -2.18 -15.18
C ARG A 23 15.67 -1.77 -14.95
N LYS A 24 15.89 -0.69 -14.19
CA LYS A 24 17.24 -0.17 -13.88
C LYS A 24 18.02 -1.08 -12.94
N HIS A 25 17.32 -1.87 -12.13
CA HIS A 25 17.90 -2.79 -11.16
C HIS A 25 17.94 -4.25 -11.65
N GLY A 26 17.67 -4.50 -12.93
CA GLY A 26 17.69 -5.84 -13.53
C GLY A 26 16.62 -6.78 -12.95
N LYS A 27 15.52 -6.24 -12.41
CA LYS A 27 14.39 -7.01 -11.87
C LYS A 27 13.24 -7.03 -12.88
N SER A 28 12.38 -8.05 -12.77
CA SER A 28 11.24 -8.21 -13.68
C SER A 28 10.22 -7.07 -13.50
N PRO A 29 10.00 -6.22 -14.53
CA PRO A 29 9.17 -5.02 -14.38
C PRO A 29 7.70 -5.34 -14.21
N VAL A 30 7.23 -6.36 -14.93
CA VAL A 30 5.84 -6.82 -14.89
C VAL A 30 5.49 -7.35 -13.50
N LEU A 31 6.40 -8.10 -12.88
CA LEU A 31 6.18 -8.70 -11.56
C LEU A 31 6.05 -7.62 -10.48
N TRP A 32 6.96 -6.64 -10.49
CA TRP A 32 6.89 -5.51 -9.55
C TRP A 32 5.73 -4.55 -9.85
N GLY A 33 5.32 -4.42 -11.11
CA GLY A 33 4.13 -3.66 -11.49
C GLY A 33 2.86 -4.27 -10.92
N ILE A 34 2.66 -5.59 -11.10
CA ILE A 34 1.49 -6.30 -10.54
C ILE A 34 1.51 -6.21 -9.01
N LEU A 35 2.66 -6.47 -8.37
CA LEU A 35 2.79 -6.34 -6.92
C LEU A 35 2.47 -4.92 -6.44
N GLY A 36 2.97 -3.90 -7.15
CA GLY A 36 2.70 -2.49 -6.88
C GLY A 36 1.22 -2.13 -6.97
N PHE A 37 0.51 -2.68 -7.95
CA PHE A 37 -0.89 -2.38 -8.17
C PHE A 37 -1.80 -2.97 -7.08
N PHE A 38 -1.54 -4.23 -6.68
CA PHE A 38 -2.36 -4.92 -5.68
C PHE A 38 -1.97 -4.57 -4.23
N PHE A 39 -0.68 -4.49 -3.92
CA PHE A 39 -0.19 -4.28 -2.56
C PHE A 39 0.19 -2.81 -2.28
N GLY A 40 0.21 -1.95 -3.31
CA GLY A 40 0.44 -0.51 -3.17
C GLY A 40 1.75 -0.16 -2.48
N ALA A 41 1.65 0.67 -1.43
CA ALA A 41 2.80 1.17 -0.69
C ALA A 41 3.63 0.06 0.00
N ILE A 42 3.03 -1.08 0.34
CA ILE A 42 3.76 -2.22 0.90
C ILE A 42 4.74 -2.80 -0.13
N ALA A 43 4.29 -3.02 -1.37
CA ALA A 43 5.17 -3.49 -2.43
C ALA A 43 6.31 -2.50 -2.70
N LEU A 44 6.02 -1.20 -2.65
CA LEU A 44 7.05 -0.16 -2.77
C LEU A 44 8.07 -0.21 -1.62
N GLY A 45 7.62 -0.41 -0.38
CA GLY A 45 8.51 -0.59 0.78
C GLY A 45 9.44 -1.79 0.62
N ILE A 46 8.87 -2.96 0.27
CA ILE A 46 9.65 -4.20 0.04
C ILE A 46 10.64 -4.03 -1.11
N TYR A 47 10.21 -3.39 -2.20
CA TYR A 47 11.07 -3.09 -3.34
C TYR A 47 12.30 -2.26 -2.92
N LEU A 48 12.09 -1.19 -2.15
CA LEU A 48 13.17 -0.33 -1.66
C LEU A 48 14.14 -1.09 -0.74
N ILE A 49 13.65 -2.04 0.06
CA ILE A 49 14.52 -2.92 0.86
C ILE A 49 15.40 -3.79 -0.07
N LYS A 50 14.84 -4.29 -1.18
CA LYS A 50 15.56 -5.11 -2.16
C LYS A 50 16.54 -4.30 -3.02
N THR A 51 16.32 -3.00 -3.22
CA THR A 51 17.22 -2.10 -3.99
C THR A 51 18.23 -1.35 -3.12
N ASN A 52 18.61 -1.92 -1.97
CA ASN A 52 19.57 -1.36 -1.00
C ASN A 52 19.14 -0.05 -0.30
N ARG A 53 17.91 0.43 -0.49
CA ARG A 53 17.34 1.58 0.24
C ARG A 53 16.59 1.13 1.48
N LYS A 54 17.28 0.34 2.33
CA LYS A 54 16.67 -0.39 3.46
C LYS A 54 15.92 0.51 4.44
N VAL A 55 16.50 1.65 4.83
CA VAL A 55 15.89 2.58 5.80
C VAL A 55 14.55 3.11 5.29
N LEU A 56 14.54 3.66 4.07
CA LEU A 56 13.31 4.18 3.44
C LEU A 56 12.25 3.08 3.26
N GLY A 57 12.69 1.89 2.83
CA GLY A 57 11.79 0.76 2.62
C GLY A 57 11.15 0.28 3.91
N TRP A 58 11.90 0.22 5.02
CA TRP A 58 11.35 -0.11 6.33
C TRP A 58 10.37 0.93 6.84
N ILE A 59 10.70 2.23 6.72
CA ILE A 59 9.79 3.32 7.11
C ILE A 59 8.45 3.19 6.39
N ILE A 60 8.49 3.05 5.06
CA ILE A 60 7.27 2.95 4.24
C ILE A 60 6.48 1.68 4.57
N THR A 61 7.17 0.56 4.78
CA THR A 61 6.52 -0.71 5.13
C THR A 61 5.83 -0.61 6.49
N ILE A 62 6.51 -0.08 7.51
CA ILE A 62 5.96 0.06 8.87
C ILE A 62 4.76 1.01 8.87
N ILE A 63 4.86 2.18 8.23
CA ILE A 63 3.76 3.13 8.12
C ILE A 63 2.55 2.49 7.42
N SER A 64 2.80 1.76 6.34
CA SER A 64 1.74 1.07 5.60
C SER A 64 1.05 0.02 6.46
N ILE A 65 1.82 -0.80 7.20
CA ILE A 65 1.28 -1.81 8.11
C ILE A 65 0.43 -1.16 9.20
N ILE A 66 0.93 -0.12 9.85
CA ILE A 66 0.19 0.61 10.90
C ILE A 66 -1.11 1.18 10.32
N GLY A 67 -1.05 1.80 9.15
CA GLY A 67 -2.23 2.32 8.46
C GLY A 67 -3.28 1.26 8.19
N TYR A 68 -2.87 0.08 7.70
CA TYR A 68 -3.79 -1.05 7.49
C TYR A 68 -4.40 -1.56 8.80
N VAL A 69 -3.62 -1.67 9.88
CA VAL A 69 -4.16 -2.09 11.19
C VAL A 69 -5.19 -1.09 11.71
N VAL A 70 -4.88 0.22 11.64
CA VAL A 70 -5.81 1.27 12.06
C VAL A 70 -7.09 1.24 11.22
N LEU A 71 -6.97 1.12 9.89
CA LEU A 71 -8.13 1.00 9.01
C LEU A 71 -9.00 -0.21 9.36
N LEU A 72 -8.37 -1.36 9.62
CA LEU A 72 -9.06 -2.59 10.02
C LEU A 72 -9.81 -2.40 11.35
N LEU A 73 -9.18 -1.75 12.34
CA LEU A 73 -9.83 -1.40 13.61
C LEU A 73 -11.02 -0.45 13.42
N VAL A 74 -10.89 0.57 12.57
CA VAL A 74 -11.99 1.50 12.27
C VAL A 74 -13.15 0.77 11.60
N ILE A 75 -12.89 -0.12 10.65
CA ILE A 75 -13.91 -0.93 9.99
C ILE A 75 -14.59 -1.85 11.01
N LEU A 76 -13.83 -2.54 11.86
CA LEU A 76 -14.37 -3.42 12.90
C LEU A 76 -15.25 -2.65 13.89
N LEU A 77 -14.80 -1.49 14.36
CA LEU A 77 -15.58 -0.62 15.23
C LEU A 77 -16.85 -0.13 14.55
N GLY A 78 -16.76 0.31 13.29
CA GLY A 78 -17.93 0.71 12.50
C GLY A 78 -18.95 -0.41 12.36
N VAL A 79 -18.50 -1.62 12.01
CA VAL A 79 -19.36 -2.81 11.91
C VAL A 79 -19.97 -3.16 13.26
N ALA A 80 -19.18 -3.14 14.34
CA ALA A 80 -19.66 -3.43 15.69
C ALA A 80 -20.71 -2.41 16.15
N LEU A 81 -20.56 -1.12 15.83
CA LEU A 81 -21.55 -0.09 16.15
C LEU A 81 -22.85 -0.24 15.33
N ILE A 82 -22.75 -0.64 14.07
CA ILE A 82 -23.91 -0.87 13.20
C ILE A 82 -24.66 -2.15 13.61
N MET A 83 -23.94 -3.24 13.88
CA MET A 83 -24.52 -4.54 14.24
C MET A 83 -24.90 -4.65 15.72
N GLY A 84 -24.24 -3.91 16.59
CA GLY A 84 -24.47 -3.91 18.04
C GLY A 84 -25.66 -3.06 18.49
N GLY A 85 -26.34 -2.35 17.57
CA GLY A 85 -27.41 -1.42 17.90
C GLY A 85 -26.84 -0.16 18.54
N GLY A 86 -26.51 0.84 17.73
CA GLY A 86 -26.04 2.13 18.21
C GLY A 86 -26.95 2.66 19.33
N PHE A 87 -26.38 2.79 20.53
CA PHE A 87 -26.96 3.46 21.70
C PHE A 87 -28.47 3.20 21.90
N SER A 88 -28.83 1.99 22.35
CA SER A 88 -30.12 1.80 23.05
C SER A 88 -30.01 2.23 24.50
#